data_AF-A0A1A6GZC3-F1
#
_entry.id   AF-A0A1A6GZC3-F1
#
_cell.length_a   1.000
_cell.length_b   1.000
_cell.length_c   1.000
_cell.angle_alpha   90.00
_cell.angle_beta   90.00
_cell.angle_gamma   90.00
#
_symmetry.space_group_name_H-M   'P 1'
#
loop_
_entity.id
_entity.type
_entity.pdbx_description
1 polymer ?
#
loop_
_entity_poly.entity_id
_entity_poly.type
_entity_poly.pdbx_seq_one_letter_code
_entity_poly.pdbx_strand_id
1 'polypeptide(L)'
;ENPQDSMYLQYCKVCQAYKAPRSHHCRKCNRCIMKMDHHCPWINNCCGHQNHASFTLFLLLAPLGCTHAAFIFVMTMYTQLYNRLSFGWNTVKIDMSAARRDPLPIVPFGLAAFAATLFALGLALGTTIAVGMLFFIQVRYKVIEDYSGACCPLNRGIKTFFTSPCTEEPRIQLQKGELILATRGLRYWLYGDKVLDDSFLK
;
A
#
# COMPACT_ATOMS: atom_id res chain seq x y z
N GLU A 1 -6.93 23.22 29.16
CA GLU A 1 -5.76 23.39 28.29
C GLU A 1 -4.79 24.35 28.97
N ASN A 2 -3.51 23.97 29.12
CA ASN A 2 -2.52 24.85 29.73
C ASN A 2 -2.14 25.93 28.70
N PRO A 3 -2.33 27.24 28.97
CA PRO A 3 -2.00 28.31 28.04
C PRO A 3 -0.54 28.29 27.56
N GLN A 4 0.36 27.73 28.36
CA GLN A 4 1.77 27.60 28.02
C GLN A 4 2.04 26.64 26.85
N ASP A 5 1.16 25.67 26.60
CA ASP A 5 1.32 24.72 25.50
C ASP A 5 1.11 25.39 24.13
N SER A 6 0.36 26.51 24.11
CA SER A 6 0.09 27.29 22.89
C SER A 6 1.33 27.96 22.30
N MET A 7 2.35 28.22 23.13
CA MET A 7 3.66 28.73 22.69
C MET A 7 4.40 27.74 21.77
N TYR A 8 4.16 26.44 21.93
CA TYR A 8 4.83 25.40 21.15
C TYR A 8 4.01 24.92 19.94
N LEU A 9 2.75 25.37 19.82
CA LEU A 9 1.88 24.99 18.70
C LEU A 9 2.27 25.76 17.44
N GLN A 10 2.53 25.03 16.37
CA GLN A 10 2.78 25.64 15.07
C GLN A 10 1.52 26.32 14.55
N TYR A 11 1.63 27.54 14.01
CA TYR A 11 0.50 28.25 13.42
C TYR A 11 0.41 28.02 11.90
N CYS A 12 -0.79 27.80 11.37
CA CYS A 12 -1.03 27.74 9.93
C CYS A 12 -1.52 29.10 9.41
N LYS A 13 -0.68 29.78 8.61
CA LYS A 13 -1.05 31.06 7.98
C LYS A 13 -2.18 30.95 6.95
N VAL A 14 -2.41 29.79 6.35
CA VAL A 14 -3.47 29.61 5.34
C VAL A 14 -4.82 29.39 6.01
N CYS A 15 -4.88 28.54 7.03
CA CYS A 15 -6.11 28.25 7.77
C CYS A 15 -6.38 29.25 8.91
N GLN A 16 -5.44 30.15 9.21
CA GLN A 16 -5.53 31.14 10.31
C GLN A 16 -5.83 30.48 11.67
N ALA A 17 -5.22 29.32 11.92
CA ALA A 17 -5.42 28.54 13.14
C ALA A 17 -4.14 27.83 13.58
N TYR A 18 -4.05 27.54 14.88
CA TYR A 18 -3.00 26.66 15.41
C TYR A 18 -3.17 25.23 14.88
N LYS A 19 -2.07 24.62 14.49
CA LYS A 19 -2.00 23.25 14.01
C LYS A 19 -2.06 22.31 15.22
N ALA A 20 -2.92 21.30 15.14
CA ALA A 20 -2.83 20.17 16.04
C ALA A 20 -1.45 19.50 15.92
N PRO A 21 -0.94 18.82 16.97
CA PRO A 21 0.32 18.09 16.91
C PRO A 21 0.37 17.15 15.69
N ARG A 22 1.52 17.14 14.98
CA ARG A 22 1.74 16.36 13.74
C ARG A 22 0.75 16.63 12.60
N SER A 23 0.01 17.72 12.64
CA SER A 23 -0.86 18.12 11.53
C SER A 23 -0.10 18.96 10.51
N HIS A 24 -0.42 18.76 9.23
CA HIS A 24 0.17 19.52 8.12
C HIS A 24 -0.94 20.09 7.25
N HIS A 25 -0.71 21.27 6.69
CA HIS A 25 -1.63 21.89 5.74
C HIS A 25 -1.45 21.25 4.36
N CYS A 26 -2.48 20.58 3.86
CA CYS A 26 -2.47 20.09 2.49
C CYS A 26 -3.05 21.15 1.56
N ARG A 27 -2.23 21.64 0.62
CA ARG A 27 -2.65 22.64 -0.37
C ARG A 27 -3.74 22.12 -1.32
N LYS A 28 -3.71 20.83 -1.67
CA LYS A 28 -4.71 20.18 -2.55
C LYS A 28 -6.08 20.04 -1.89
N CYS A 29 -6.11 19.68 -0.60
CA CYS A 29 -7.36 19.62 0.17
C CYS A 29 -7.75 20.97 0.80
N ASN A 30 -6.89 21.99 0.69
CA ASN A 30 -7.02 23.31 1.27
C ASN A 30 -7.41 23.33 2.77
N ARG A 31 -6.84 22.41 3.55
CA ARG A 31 -7.10 22.30 5.00
C ARG A 31 -5.94 21.64 5.74
N CYS A 32 -5.85 21.88 7.04
CA CYS A 32 -4.97 21.15 7.93
C CYS A 32 -5.51 19.73 8.18
N ILE A 33 -4.65 18.73 8.00
CA ILE A 33 -4.96 17.31 8.18
C ILE A 33 -4.23 16.81 9.43
N MET A 34 -4.95 16.24 10.39
CA MET A 34 -4.38 15.65 11.60
C MET A 34 -3.56 14.40 11.29
N LYS A 35 -2.38 14.25 11.91
CA LYS A 35 -1.41 13.17 11.62
C LYS A 35 -1.29 12.93 10.11
N MET A 36 -1.10 14.00 9.35
CA MET A 36 -1.05 13.92 7.89
C MET A 36 0.14 13.05 7.48
N ASP A 37 -0.11 12.00 6.72
CA ASP A 37 0.95 11.19 6.12
C ASP A 37 1.27 11.72 4.72
N HIS A 38 0.29 11.63 3.81
CA HIS A 38 0.43 12.17 2.45
C HIS A 38 -0.93 12.50 1.82
N HIS A 39 -0.89 13.27 0.73
CA HIS A 39 -2.04 13.40 -0.17
C HIS A 39 -1.95 12.32 -1.24
N CYS A 40 -2.90 11.41 -1.25
CA CYS A 40 -2.93 10.27 -2.16
C CYS A 40 -3.81 10.59 -3.37
N PRO A 41 -3.25 10.65 -4.59
CA PRO A 41 -4.03 10.89 -5.80
C PRO A 41 -5.05 9.77 -6.08
N TRP A 42 -4.74 8.54 -5.66
CA TRP A 42 -5.53 7.34 -5.96
C TRP A 42 -6.89 7.32 -5.25
N ILE A 43 -6.95 7.85 -4.02
CA ILE A 43 -8.21 8.03 -3.29
C ILE A 43 -8.73 9.47 -3.38
N ASN A 44 -8.05 10.32 -4.15
CA ASN A 44 -8.30 11.75 -4.27
C ASN A 44 -8.51 12.45 -2.91
N ASN A 45 -7.71 12.07 -1.90
CA ASN A 45 -7.87 12.53 -0.53
C ASN A 45 -6.55 12.42 0.24
N CYS A 46 -6.45 13.12 1.37
CA CYS A 46 -5.34 12.95 2.29
C CYS A 46 -5.49 11.69 3.14
N CYS A 47 -4.42 10.92 3.25
CA CYS A 47 -4.27 9.91 4.29
C CYS A 47 -3.76 10.58 5.56
N GLY A 48 -4.53 10.45 6.64
CA GLY A 48 -4.22 11.02 7.94
C GLY A 48 -4.97 10.29 9.05
N HIS A 49 -5.04 10.88 10.24
CA HIS A 49 -5.54 10.20 11.44
C HIS A 49 -6.89 9.49 11.27
N GLN A 50 -7.87 10.17 10.65
CA GLN A 50 -9.25 9.68 10.56
C GLN A 50 -9.47 8.53 9.58
N ASN A 51 -8.59 8.34 8.59
CA ASN A 51 -8.74 7.31 7.56
C ASN A 51 -7.53 6.37 7.44
N HIS A 52 -6.51 6.55 8.28
CA HIS A 52 -5.29 5.73 8.21
C HIS A 52 -5.60 4.24 8.35
N ALA A 53 -6.46 3.85 9.31
CA ALA A 53 -6.84 2.46 9.51
C ALA A 53 -7.55 1.86 8.28
N SER A 54 -8.51 2.60 7.71
CA SER A 54 -9.21 2.19 6.49
C SER A 54 -8.26 2.11 5.28
N PHE A 55 -7.29 3.02 5.18
CA PHE A 55 -6.28 3.00 4.14
C PHE A 55 -5.35 1.78 4.27
N THR A 56 -4.88 1.47 5.48
CA THR A 56 -4.09 0.26 5.74
C THR A 56 -4.88 -1.02 5.42
N LEU A 57 -6.17 -1.05 5.78
CA LEU A 57 -7.04 -2.17 5.42
C LEU A 57 -7.22 -2.30 3.90
N PHE A 58 -7.38 -1.19 3.18
CA PHE A 58 -7.40 -1.17 1.72
C PHE A 58 -6.12 -1.77 1.13
N LEU A 59 -4.96 -1.40 1.66
CA LEU A 59 -3.66 -1.93 1.21
C LEU A 59 -3.50 -3.45 1.47
N LEU A 60 -4.22 -4.01 2.44
CA LEU A 60 -4.27 -5.46 2.68
C LEU A 60 -5.29 -6.15 1.76
N LEU A 61 -6.53 -5.64 1.70
CA LEU A 61 -7.63 -6.30 1.02
C LEU A 61 -7.52 -6.21 -0.50
N ALA A 62 -6.97 -5.13 -1.05
CA ALA A 62 -6.83 -4.99 -2.51
C ALA A 62 -5.90 -6.06 -3.12
N PRO A 63 -4.68 -6.31 -2.61
CA PRO A 63 -3.85 -7.43 -3.09
C PRO A 63 -4.49 -8.80 -2.92
N LEU A 64 -5.21 -9.04 -1.82
CA LEU A 64 -5.91 -10.31 -1.60
C LEU A 64 -7.02 -10.53 -2.64
N GLY A 65 -7.83 -9.49 -2.90
CA GLY A 65 -8.87 -9.52 -3.93
C GLY A 65 -8.28 -9.73 -5.33
N CYS A 66 -7.20 -9.02 -5.68
CA CYS A 66 -6.51 -9.21 -6.95
C CYS A 66 -5.87 -10.60 -7.08
N THR A 67 -5.34 -11.16 -6.00
CA THR A 67 -4.81 -12.54 -5.99
C THR A 67 -5.91 -13.58 -6.22
N HIS A 68 -7.07 -13.40 -5.58
CA HIS A 68 -8.24 -14.24 -5.82
C HIS A 68 -8.73 -14.15 -7.27
N ALA A 69 -8.81 -12.94 -7.83
CA ALA A 69 -9.16 -12.73 -9.23
C ALA A 69 -8.14 -13.38 -10.18
N ALA A 70 -6.84 -13.25 -9.91
CA ALA A 70 -5.78 -13.88 -10.70
C ALA A 70 -5.93 -15.41 -10.69
N PHE A 71 -6.24 -16.02 -9.54
CA PHE A 71 -6.52 -17.45 -9.45
C PHE A 71 -7.70 -17.87 -10.33
N ILE A 72 -8.82 -17.13 -10.27
CA ILE A 72 -9.99 -17.38 -11.12
C ILE A 72 -9.61 -17.28 -12.60
N PHE A 73 -8.85 -16.26 -13.01
CA PHE A 73 -8.43 -16.10 -14.40
C PHE A 73 -7.51 -17.23 -14.85
N VAL A 74 -6.53 -17.64 -14.04
CA VAL A 74 -5.65 -18.77 -14.34
C VAL A 74 -6.44 -20.06 -14.50
N MET A 75 -7.36 -20.35 -13.58
CA MET A 75 -8.21 -21.56 -13.67
C MET A 75 -9.09 -21.52 -14.92
N THR A 76 -9.68 -20.36 -15.23
CA THR A 76 -10.46 -20.17 -16.45
C THR A 76 -9.60 -20.43 -17.69
N MET A 77 -8.39 -19.85 -17.77
CA MET A 77 -7.48 -20.07 -18.90
C MET A 77 -7.06 -21.54 -19.04
N TYR A 78 -6.77 -22.20 -17.91
CA TYR A 78 -6.38 -23.60 -17.87
C TYR A 78 -7.49 -24.51 -18.41
N THR A 79 -8.72 -24.36 -17.92
CA THR A 79 -9.88 -25.14 -18.40
C THR A 79 -10.11 -24.93 -19.89
N GLN A 80 -10.03 -23.69 -20.38
CA GLN A 80 -10.26 -23.40 -21.79
C GLN A 80 -9.15 -23.98 -22.68
N LEU A 81 -7.88 -23.90 -22.25
CA LEU A 81 -6.77 -24.49 -22.99
C LEU A 81 -6.85 -26.02 -22.99
N TYR A 82 -7.16 -26.63 -21.85
CA TYR A 82 -7.37 -28.08 -21.73
C TYR A 82 -8.49 -28.55 -22.67
N ASN A 83 -9.65 -27.87 -22.65
CA ASN A 83 -10.75 -28.20 -23.54
C ASN A 83 -10.38 -28.01 -25.03
N ARG A 84 -9.57 -27.01 -25.38
CA ARG A 84 -9.08 -26.81 -26.76
C ARG A 84 -8.14 -27.91 -27.23
N LEU A 85 -7.20 -28.31 -26.38
CA LEU A 85 -6.20 -29.34 -26.69
C LEU A 85 -6.80 -30.75 -26.68
N SER A 86 -7.56 -31.09 -25.64
CA SER A 86 -8.14 -32.44 -25.45
C SER A 86 -9.24 -32.77 -26.45
N PHE A 87 -10.09 -31.80 -26.81
CA PHE A 87 -11.18 -32.02 -27.76
C PHE A 87 -10.87 -31.62 -29.21
N GLY A 88 -9.68 -31.06 -29.49
CA GLY A 88 -9.28 -30.67 -30.84
C GLY A 88 -10.31 -29.74 -31.51
N TRP A 89 -10.44 -28.50 -31.06
CA TRP A 89 -11.45 -27.56 -31.58
C TRP A 89 -11.38 -27.24 -33.09
N ASN A 90 -10.38 -27.73 -33.81
CA ASN A 90 -10.36 -27.70 -35.27
C ASN A 90 -11.34 -28.72 -35.91
N THR A 91 -11.87 -29.67 -35.15
CA THR A 91 -12.81 -30.71 -35.63
C THR A 91 -14.19 -30.66 -34.98
N VAL A 92 -14.40 -29.86 -33.92
CA VAL A 92 -15.72 -29.70 -33.29
C VAL A 92 -16.56 -28.73 -34.12
N LYS A 93 -17.38 -29.26 -35.03
CA LYS A 93 -18.55 -28.54 -35.55
C LYS A 93 -19.42 -28.21 -34.34
N ILE A 94 -19.62 -26.92 -34.05
CA ILE A 94 -20.53 -26.49 -32.97
C ILE A 94 -21.94 -26.88 -33.41
N ASP A 95 -22.36 -28.08 -33.04
CA ASP A 95 -23.75 -28.48 -33.16
C ASP A 95 -24.52 -27.83 -32.01
N MET A 96 -25.25 -26.76 -32.32
CA MET A 96 -26.09 -26.03 -31.36
C MET A 96 -27.15 -26.94 -30.70
N SER A 97 -27.39 -28.15 -31.21
CA SER A 97 -28.26 -29.14 -30.57
C SER A 97 -27.64 -29.82 -29.33
N ALA A 98 -26.30 -29.83 -29.20
CA ALA A 98 -25.61 -30.33 -28.01
C ALA A 98 -25.64 -29.32 -26.85
N ALA A 99 -25.58 -28.02 -27.16
CA ALA A 99 -25.75 -26.93 -26.18
C ALA A 99 -27.14 -26.94 -25.51
N ARG A 100 -28.11 -27.66 -26.07
CA ARG A 100 -29.45 -27.86 -25.50
C ARG A 100 -29.53 -29.02 -24.49
N ARG A 101 -28.57 -29.96 -24.54
CA ARG A 101 -28.56 -31.17 -23.70
C ARG A 101 -27.69 -31.04 -22.44
N ASP A 102 -26.66 -30.21 -22.48
CA ASP A 102 -25.80 -29.95 -21.34
C ASP A 102 -26.15 -28.60 -20.68
N PRO A 103 -26.49 -28.57 -19.38
CA PRO A 103 -26.79 -27.32 -18.66
C PRO A 103 -25.53 -26.51 -18.32
N LEU A 104 -24.35 -26.96 -18.74
CA LEU A 104 -23.10 -26.25 -18.51
C LEU A 104 -22.96 -25.10 -19.53
N PRO A 105 -22.76 -23.85 -19.09
CA PRO A 105 -22.63 -22.72 -19.99
C PRO A 105 -21.38 -22.90 -20.87
N ILE A 106 -21.58 -23.17 -22.16
CA ILE A 106 -20.51 -23.20 -23.15
C ILE A 106 -20.13 -21.76 -23.45
N VAL A 107 -19.05 -21.27 -22.87
CA VAL A 107 -18.51 -19.94 -23.15
C VAL A 107 -17.52 -20.06 -24.32
N PRO A 108 -17.90 -19.68 -25.57
CA PRO A 108 -16.99 -19.78 -26.71
C PRO A 108 -15.82 -18.83 -26.51
N PHE A 109 -14.66 -19.40 -26.18
CA PHE A 109 -13.48 -18.62 -25.82
C PHE A 109 -12.70 -18.21 -27.08
N GLY A 110 -13.13 -17.13 -27.73
CA GLY A 110 -12.44 -16.57 -28.89
C GLY A 110 -11.10 -15.92 -28.55
N LEU A 111 -10.32 -15.55 -29.58
CA LEU A 111 -9.04 -14.84 -29.42
C LEU A 111 -9.18 -13.56 -28.58
N ALA A 112 -10.28 -12.82 -28.75
CA ALA A 112 -10.55 -11.61 -27.99
C ALA A 112 -10.76 -11.89 -26.50
N ALA A 113 -11.49 -12.96 -26.14
CA ALA A 113 -11.70 -13.36 -24.76
C ALA A 113 -10.37 -13.80 -24.11
N PHE A 114 -9.55 -14.54 -24.85
CA PHE A 114 -8.20 -14.93 -24.43
C PHE A 114 -7.28 -13.73 -24.19
N ALA A 115 -7.27 -12.76 -25.11
CA ALA A 115 -6.51 -11.53 -24.95
C ALA A 115 -7.00 -10.72 -23.75
N ALA A 116 -8.32 -10.60 -23.55
CA ALA A 116 -8.91 -9.90 -22.42
C ALA A 116 -8.55 -10.56 -21.08
N THR A 117 -8.55 -11.90 -20.99
CA THR A 117 -8.16 -12.61 -19.77
C THR A 117 -6.67 -12.46 -19.46
N LEU A 118 -5.80 -12.47 -20.47
CA LEU A 118 -4.37 -12.20 -20.27
C LEU A 118 -4.12 -10.78 -19.79
N PHE A 119 -4.82 -9.81 -20.37
CA PHE A 119 -4.74 -8.41 -19.94
C PHE A 119 -5.24 -8.24 -18.49
N ALA A 120 -6.39 -8.83 -18.16
CA ALA A 120 -6.95 -8.80 -16.80
C ALA A 120 -6.02 -9.48 -15.78
N LEU A 121 -5.40 -10.60 -16.14
CA LEU A 121 -4.40 -11.27 -15.32
C LEU A 121 -3.17 -10.38 -15.09
N GLY A 122 -2.68 -9.72 -16.14
CA GLY A 122 -1.57 -8.77 -16.06
C GLY A 122 -1.88 -7.60 -15.11
N LEU A 123 -3.07 -7.02 -15.20
CA LEU A 123 -3.52 -5.96 -14.28
C LEU A 123 -3.65 -6.45 -12.83
N ALA A 124 -4.20 -7.65 -12.62
CA ALA A 124 -4.34 -8.24 -11.30
C ALA A 124 -2.97 -8.48 -10.65
N LEU A 125 -2.04 -9.10 -11.36
CA LEU A 125 -0.67 -9.34 -10.88
C LEU A 125 0.08 -8.03 -10.63
N GLY A 126 0.01 -7.08 -11.56
CA GLY A 126 0.64 -5.77 -11.42
C GLY A 126 0.13 -5.01 -10.20
N THR A 127 -1.19 -5.03 -9.96
CA THR A 127 -1.81 -4.39 -8.80
C THR A 127 -1.41 -5.10 -7.50
N THR A 128 -1.44 -6.43 -7.46
CA THR A 128 -1.01 -7.21 -6.29
C THR A 128 0.43 -6.89 -5.90
N ILE A 129 1.34 -6.81 -6.86
CA ILE A 129 2.75 -6.50 -6.60
C ILE A 129 2.88 -5.04 -6.13
N ALA A 130 2.34 -4.07 -6.88
CA ALA A 130 2.52 -2.67 -6.57
C ALA A 130 1.90 -2.28 -5.22
N VAL A 131 0.64 -2.66 -4.98
CA VAL A 131 -0.07 -2.35 -3.73
C VAL A 131 0.43 -3.21 -2.58
N GLY A 132 0.77 -4.47 -2.84
CA GLY A 132 1.37 -5.36 -1.82
C GLY A 132 2.71 -4.83 -1.31
N MET A 133 3.59 -4.34 -2.20
CA MET A 133 4.84 -3.68 -1.79
C MET A 133 4.59 -2.46 -0.91
N LEU A 134 3.58 -1.64 -1.22
CA LEU A 134 3.19 -0.50 -0.37
C LEU A 134 2.70 -0.96 1.00
N PHE A 135 1.91 -2.04 1.07
CA PHE A 135 1.50 -2.63 2.35
C PHE A 135 2.70 -3.06 3.17
N PHE A 136 3.66 -3.80 2.59
CA PHE A 136 4.87 -4.24 3.30
C PHE A 136 5.69 -3.08 3.86
N ILE A 137 5.77 -1.95 3.14
CA ILE A 137 6.43 -0.73 3.63
C ILE A 137 5.74 -0.15 4.87
N GLN A 138 4.44 -0.41 5.03
CA GLN A 138 3.63 0.03 6.17
C GLN A 138 3.56 -0.98 7.33
N VAL A 139 4.31 -2.09 7.26
CA VAL A 139 4.36 -3.12 8.31
C VAL A 139 5.39 -2.76 9.40
N ARG A 140 5.30 -3.43 10.56
CA ARG A 140 6.27 -3.31 11.64
C ARG A 140 7.63 -3.88 11.23
N TYR A 141 8.68 -3.12 11.49
CA TYR A 141 10.07 -3.53 11.31
C TYR A 141 10.72 -3.74 12.68
N LYS A 142 11.60 -4.74 12.75
CA LYS A 142 12.46 -4.96 13.91
C LYS A 142 13.82 -4.29 13.66
N VAL A 143 14.25 -3.48 14.61
CA VAL A 143 15.54 -2.82 14.58
C VAL A 143 16.65 -3.87 14.75
N ILE A 144 17.55 -3.94 13.77
CA ILE A 144 18.67 -4.89 13.76
C ILE A 144 19.96 -4.31 14.38
N GLU A 145 20.07 -2.98 14.41
CA GLU A 145 21.23 -2.24 14.85
C GLU A 145 20.82 -0.96 15.58
N ASP A 146 21.57 -0.57 16.60
CA ASP A 146 21.29 0.65 17.37
C ASP A 146 21.44 1.91 16.52
N TYR A 147 20.63 2.94 16.75
CA TYR A 147 20.74 4.23 16.07
C TYR A 147 20.55 5.37 17.06
N SER A 148 21.56 6.23 17.15
CA SER A 148 21.61 7.34 18.13
C SER A 148 20.72 8.54 17.80
N GLY A 149 20.00 8.53 16.67
CA GLY A 149 19.20 9.68 16.23
C GLY A 149 20.03 10.82 15.64
N ALA A 150 21.31 10.61 15.32
CA ALA A 150 22.17 11.65 14.77
C ALA A 150 21.67 12.13 13.41
N CYS A 151 21.58 13.46 13.23
CA CYS A 151 21.18 14.11 11.96
C CYS A 151 22.06 13.68 10.77
N CYS A 152 23.34 13.42 11.06
CA CYS A 152 24.37 13.09 10.09
C CYS A 152 25.07 11.76 10.46
N PRO A 153 24.53 10.60 10.05
CA PRO A 153 25.11 9.31 10.45
C PRO A 153 26.26 8.88 9.53
N LEU A 154 27.45 9.45 9.74
CA LEU A 154 28.66 9.09 8.99
C LEU A 154 28.96 7.58 9.07
N ASN A 155 28.68 6.96 10.23
CA ASN A 155 28.90 5.55 10.51
C ASN A 155 27.86 4.60 9.88
N ARG A 156 26.79 5.11 9.25
CA ARG A 156 25.75 4.30 8.58
C ARG A 156 25.87 4.29 7.06
N GLY A 157 27.02 4.74 6.55
CA GLY A 157 27.38 4.69 5.13
C GLY A 157 27.23 6.02 4.40
N ILE A 158 28.10 6.22 3.41
CA ILE A 158 28.22 7.47 2.64
C ILE A 158 26.92 7.83 1.91
N LYS A 159 26.18 6.84 1.40
CA LYS A 159 24.89 7.05 0.71
C LYS A 159 23.80 7.53 1.67
N THR A 160 23.73 6.97 2.88
CA THR A 160 22.79 7.38 3.93
C THR A 160 23.07 8.82 4.36
N PHE A 161 24.35 9.18 4.50
CA PHE A 161 24.79 10.53 4.86
C PHE A 161 24.38 11.57 3.80
N PHE A 162 24.73 11.36 2.53
CA PHE A 162 24.42 12.31 1.45
C PHE A 162 22.93 12.39 1.10
N THR A 163 22.12 11.45 1.58
CA THR A 163 20.66 11.45 1.39
C THR A 163 19.90 11.77 2.66
N SER A 164 20.56 12.34 3.68
CA SER A 164 19.89 12.71 4.93
C SER A 164 18.76 13.70 4.66
N PRO A 165 17.51 13.36 5.01
CA PRO A 165 16.38 14.23 4.70
C PRO A 165 16.38 15.47 5.60
N CYS A 166 16.25 16.64 4.96
CA CYS A 166 16.06 17.93 5.62
C CYS A 166 14.58 18.10 6.01
N THR A 167 14.11 17.32 6.98
CA THR A 167 12.75 17.40 7.51
C THR A 167 12.74 17.90 8.94
N GLU A 168 11.72 18.67 9.30
CA GLU A 168 11.44 19.12 10.68
C GLU A 168 10.99 17.99 11.61
N GLU A 169 10.85 16.76 11.09
CA GLU A 169 10.46 15.59 11.87
C GLU A 169 11.61 15.17 12.82
N PRO A 170 11.33 14.89 14.10
CA PRO A 170 12.36 14.54 15.08
C PRO A 170 12.98 13.18 14.75
N ARG A 171 14.29 13.05 15.00
CA ARG A 171 15.02 11.80 14.82
C ARG A 171 14.82 10.90 16.03
N ILE A 172 14.33 9.69 15.79
CA ILE A 172 14.03 8.71 16.84
C ILE A 172 15.30 7.91 17.16
N GLN A 173 15.64 7.80 18.45
CA GLN A 173 16.68 6.89 18.93
C GLN A 173 16.14 5.46 18.97
N LEU A 174 16.91 4.52 18.43
CA LEU A 174 16.51 3.12 18.28
C LEU A 174 17.54 2.20 18.92
N GLN A 175 17.06 1.16 19.60
CA GLN A 175 17.88 0.07 20.11
C GLN A 175 17.58 -1.23 19.36
N LYS A 176 18.59 -2.09 19.23
CA LYS A 176 18.46 -3.41 18.62
C LYS A 176 17.39 -4.22 19.34
N GLY A 177 16.44 -4.73 18.57
CA GLY A 177 15.32 -5.52 19.07
C GLY A 177 13.99 -4.75 19.16
N GLU A 178 14.01 -3.42 19.12
CA GLU A 178 12.80 -2.60 19.17
C GLU A 178 11.96 -2.73 17.89
N LEU A 179 10.65 -2.53 18.03
CA LEU A 179 9.71 -2.52 16.91
C LEU A 179 9.40 -1.09 16.49
N ILE A 180 9.46 -0.82 15.18
CA ILE A 180 9.05 0.44 14.59
C ILE A 180 7.96 0.18 13.56
N LEU A 181 6.98 1.08 13.48
CA LEU A 181 5.99 1.09 12.43
C LEU A 181 6.38 2.16 11.41
N ALA A 182 6.93 1.76 10.26
CA ALA A 182 7.21 2.70 9.19
C ALA A 182 5.90 3.07 8.48
N THR A 183 5.72 4.35 8.17
CA THR A 183 4.58 4.87 7.39
C THR A 183 5.02 5.35 6.01
N ARG A 184 6.28 5.79 5.88
CA ARG A 184 6.87 6.29 4.64
C ARG A 184 8.32 5.84 4.52
N GLY A 185 8.77 5.57 3.29
CA GLY A 185 10.14 5.21 3.00
C GLY A 185 10.71 6.02 1.83
N LEU A 186 11.92 6.52 2.01
CA LEU A 186 12.85 6.92 0.96
C LEU A 186 13.90 5.81 0.79
N ARG A 187 14.72 5.90 -0.26
CA ARG A 187 15.72 4.88 -0.62
C ARG A 187 16.63 4.43 0.54
N TYR A 188 16.92 5.32 1.50
CA TYR A 188 17.82 5.05 2.64
C TYR A 188 17.22 5.44 4.00
N TRP A 189 15.98 5.94 4.03
CA TRP A 189 15.39 6.52 5.24
C TRP A 189 13.94 6.10 5.38
N LEU A 190 13.57 5.63 6.57
CA LEU A 190 12.20 5.32 6.93
C LEU A 190 11.68 6.37 7.90
N TYR A 191 10.40 6.68 7.79
CA TYR A 191 9.65 7.54 8.69
C TYR A 191 8.56 6.71 9.33
N GLY A 192 8.31 6.93 10.61
CA GLY A 192 7.41 6.07 11.36
C GLY A 192 7.36 6.39 12.83
N ASP A 193 6.66 5.54 13.57
CA ASP A 193 6.51 5.62 15.01
C ASP A 193 7.20 4.43 15.67
N LYS A 194 7.87 4.66 16.80
CA LYS A 194 8.36 3.57 17.66
C LYS A 194 7.17 2.91 18.35
N VAL A 195 7.07 1.59 18.26
CA VAL A 195 6.04 0.83 18.97
C VAL A 195 6.56 0.64 20.40
N LEU A 196 5.89 1.29 21.36
CA LEU A 196 6.13 1.04 22.77
C LEU A 196 5.40 -0.25 23.14
N ASP A 197 6.10 -1.23 23.72
CA ASP A 197 5.41 -2.36 24.34
C ASP A 197 4.67 -1.84 25.59
N ASP A 198 3.40 -2.23 25.74
CA ASP A 198 2.55 -1.90 26.89
C ASP A 198 3.10 -2.41 28.24
N SER A 199 4.21 -3.15 28.23
CA SER A 199 4.93 -3.56 29.44
C SER A 199 5.55 -2.39 30.22
N PHE A 200 5.72 -1.22 29.60
CA PHE A 200 6.21 0.00 30.25
C PHE A 200 5.11 0.90 30.85
N LEU A 201 3.83 0.52 30.68
CA LEU A 201 2.67 1.21 31.28
C LEU A 201 2.10 0.47 32.51
N LYS A 202 2.81 -0.54 33.03
CA LYS A 202 2.51 -1.20 34.31
C LYS A 202 3.46 -0.76 35.41
#